data_AF-A0A0M2Q0T8-F1
#
_entry.id   AF-A0A0M2Q0T8-F1
#
_cell.length_a   1.000
_cell.length_b   1.000
_cell.length_c   1.000
_cell.angle_alpha   90.00
_cell.angle_beta   90.00
_cell.angle_gamma   90.00
#
_symmetry.space_group_name_H-M   'P 1'
#
loop_
_entity.id
_entity.type
_entity.pdbx_description
1 polymer ?
#
loop_
_entity_poly.entity_id
_entity_poly.type
_entity_poly.pdbx_seq_one_letter_code
_entity_poly.pdbx_strand_id
1 'polypeptide(L)' 'MSTVQNIRCPNCGSPAERHRLEAHRLVRTQCGCCDYLMVTCANTGRVVEAYYAPGSLRH' A
#
# COMPACT_ATOMS: atom_id res chain seq x y z
N MET A 1 5.37 -17.61 0.08
CA MET A 1 6.35 -16.65 0.66
C MET A 1 5.85 -15.25 0.37
N SER A 2 5.86 -14.36 1.36
CA SER A 2 5.53 -12.93 1.18
C SER A 2 6.82 -12.12 1.05
N THR A 3 6.90 -11.25 0.04
CA THR A 3 8.04 -10.33 -0.10
C THR A 3 7.64 -8.94 0.39
N VAL A 4 8.53 -8.30 1.15
CA VAL A 4 8.31 -6.94 1.66
C VAL A 4 9.31 -6.02 0.97
N GLN A 5 8.80 -4.91 0.44
CA GLN A 5 9.61 -3.87 -0.21
C GLN A 5 9.40 -2.55 0.51
N ASN A 6 10.49 -1.85 0.77
CA ASN A 6 10.44 -0.48 1.26
C ASN A 6 10.28 0.46 0.07
N ILE A 7 9.20 1.23 0.07
CA ILE A 7 8.88 2.22 -0.97
C ILE A 7 8.58 3.58 -0.35
N ARG A 8 8.35 4.59 -1.19
CA ARG A 8 7.78 5.87 -0.76
C ARG A 8 6.26 5.82 -0.83
N CYS A 9 5.59 6.37 0.17
CA CYS A 9 4.14 6.46 0.21
C CYS A 9 3.65 7.29 -0.99
N PRO A 10 2.72 6.79 -1.81
CA PRO A 10 2.16 7.55 -2.93
C PRO A 10 1.39 8.80 -2.50
N ASN A 11 0.94 8.86 -1.24
CA ASN A 11 0.16 9.97 -0.71
C ASN A 11 1.01 11.05 -0.04
N CYS A 12 1.91 10.67 0.88
CA CYS A 12 2.67 11.64 1.69
C CYS A 12 4.20 11.61 1.46
N GLY A 13 4.72 10.71 0.62
CA GLY A 13 6.16 10.58 0.37
C GLY A 13 6.99 9.99 1.52
N SER A 14 6.41 9.75 2.71
CA SER A 14 7.09 9.09 3.83
C SER A 14 7.43 7.63 3.49
N PRO A 15 8.36 7.00 4.23
CA PRO A 15 8.62 5.56 4.09
C PRO A 15 7.32 4.75 4.26
N ALA A 16 7.14 3.79 3.36
CA ALA A 16 5.98 2.91 3.31
C ALA A 16 6.43 1.51 2.91
N GLU A 17 5.56 0.53 3.15
CA GLU A 17 5.85 -0.86 2.88
C GLU A 17 4.90 -1.38 1.80
N ARG A 18 5.44 -2.19 0.89
CA ARG A 18 4.68 -2.98 -0.07
C ARG A 18 4.91 -4.45 0.20
N HIS A 19 3.83 -5.13 0.58
CA HIS A 19 3.76 -6.55 0.88
C HIS A 19 3.15 -7.28 -0.31
N ARG A 20 3.91 -8.18 -0.94
CA ARG A 20 3.40 -9.07 -1.98
C ARG A 20 3.00 -10.39 -1.35
N LEU A 21 1.70 -10.61 -1.25
CA LEU A 21 1.07 -11.78 -0.62
C LEU A 21 0.75 -12.81 -1.72
N GLU A 22 1.77 -13.57 -2.14
CA GLU A 22 1.65 -14.54 -3.24
C GLU A 22 0.53 -15.56 -3.03
N ALA A 23 0.33 -16.02 -1.79
CA ALA A 23 -0.71 -16.99 -1.44
C ALA A 23 -2.13 -16.49 -1.77
N HIS A 24 -2.34 -15.17 -1.73
CA HIS A 24 -3.63 -14.54 -2.01
C HIS A 24 -3.64 -13.80 -3.35
N ARG A 25 -2.51 -13.78 -4.07
CA ARG A 25 -2.31 -12.96 -5.28
C ARG A 25 -2.67 -11.49 -5.03
N LEU A 26 -2.25 -10.97 -3.87
CA LEU A 26 -2.49 -9.59 -3.47
C LEU A 26 -1.17 -8.83 -3.32
N VAL A 27 -1.22 -7.54 -3.61
CA VAL A 27 -0.17 -6.58 -3.29
C VAL A 27 -0.78 -5.53 -2.37
N ARG A 28 -0.31 -5.48 -1.12
CA ARG A 28 -0.73 -4.51 -0.12
C ARG A 28 0.35 -3.45 0.08
N THR A 29 0.02 -2.21 -0.20
CA THR A 29 0.85 -1.04 0.09
C THR A 29 0.28 -0.32 1.30
N GLN A 30 1.10 -0.08 2.31
CA GLN A 30 0.68 0.57 3.55
C GLN A 30 1.68 1.64 4.00
N CYS A 31 1.20 2.74 4.56
CA CYS A 31 2.03 3.75 5.19
C CYS A 31 1.57 4.02 6.61
N GLY A 32 2.47 3.85 7.58
CA GLY A 32 2.19 4.15 9.00
C GLY A 32 2.21 5.64 9.36
N CYS A 33 2.45 6.55 8.40
CA CYS A 33 2.49 8.00 8.66
C CYS A 33 1.17 8.71 8.34
N CYS A 34 0.49 8.29 7.27
CA CYS A 34 -0.75 8.91 6.79
C CYS A 34 -1.92 7.93 6.67
N ASP A 35 -1.77 6.72 7.23
CA ASP A 35 -2.73 5.61 7.18
C ASP A 35 -3.16 5.23 5.76
N TYR A 36 -2.28 5.47 4.78
CA TYR A 36 -2.50 5.04 3.41
C TYR A 36 -2.52 3.52 3.34
N LEU A 37 -3.58 2.95 2.78
CA LEU A 37 -3.68 1.52 2.50
C LEU A 37 -4.21 1.30 1.09
N MET A 38 -3.49 0.52 0.29
CA MET A 38 -3.93 0.09 -1.04
C MET A 38 -3.66 -1.39 -1.20
N VAL A 39 -4.71 -2.16 -1.51
CA VAL A 39 -4.64 -3.58 -1.83
C VAL A 39 -5.05 -3.76 -3.29
N THR A 40 -4.17 -4.38 -4.08
CA THR A 40 -4.42 -4.68 -5.50
C THR A 40 -4.20 -6.15 -5.79
N CYS A 41 -4.83 -6.66 -6.85
CA CYS A 41 -4.55 -7.99 -7.37
C CYS A 41 -3.16 -8.01 -8.03
N ALA A 42 -2.29 -8.91 -7.59
CA ALA A 42 -0.92 -9.05 -8.10
C ALA A 42 -0.86 -9.40 -9.60
N ASN A 43 -1.90 -10.05 -10.14
CA ASN A 43 -1.93 -10.50 -11.53
C ASN A 43 -2.55 -9.46 -12.47
N THR A 44 -3.58 -8.74 -12.00
CA THR A 44 -4.39 -7.85 -12.85
C THR A 44 -4.18 -6.37 -12.55
N GLY A 45 -3.57 -6.03 -11.42
CA GLY A 45 -3.43 -4.65 -10.94
C GLY A 45 -4.74 -4.01 -10.46
N ARG A 46 -5.87 -4.72 -10.52
CA ARG A 46 -7.17 -4.19 -10.07
C ARG A 46 -7.14 -3.87 -8.59
N VAL A 47 -7.69 -2.72 -8.21
CA VAL A 47 -7.87 -2.32 -6.83
C VAL A 47 -8.93 -3.21 -6.19
N VAL A 48 -8.57 -3.84 -5.08
CA VAL A 48 -9.46 -4.66 -4.26
C VAL A 48 -9.98 -3.82 -3.10
N GLU A 49 -9.08 -3.06 -2.47
CA GLU A 49 -9.40 -2.20 -1.34
C GLU A 49 -8.45 -1.01 -1.37
N ALA A 50 -8.98 0.18 -1.09
CA ALA A 50 -8.15 1.36 -0.95
C ALA A 50 -8.73 2.30 0.10
N TYR A 51 -7.90 2.65 1.08
CA TYR A 51 -8.15 3.73 2.01
C TYR A 51 -7.10 4.79 1.80
N TYR A 52 -7.59 5.94 1.38
CA TYR A 52 -6.85 7.17 1.40
C TYR A 52 -7.52 7.98 2.49
N ALA A 53 -6.90 8.12 3.66
CA ALA A 53 -7.40 9.04 4.66
C ALA A 53 -7.28 10.46 4.07
N PRO A 54 -8.38 11.17 3.73
CA PRO A 54 -8.31 12.50 3.11
C PRO A 54 -7.90 13.61 4.10
N GLY A 55 -7.46 13.26 5.31
CA GLY A 55 -7.23 14.20 6.42
C GLY A 55 -5.78 14.33 6.87
N SER A 56 -4.83 13.65 6.23
CA SER A 56 -3.41 13.67 6.62
C SER A 56 -2.53 14.36 5.57
N LEU A 57 -3.00 15.50 5.04
CA LEU A 57 -2.11 16.53 4.49
C LEU A 57 -1.33 17.13 5.67
N ARG A 58 -0.32 16.40 6.14
CA ARG A 58 0.70 16.97 7.03
C ARG A 58 1.59 17.83 6.14
N HIS A 59 1.27 19.13 6.14
CA HIS A 59 2.15 20.21 5.70
C HIS A 59 3.49 20.17 6.45
#